data_AF-A0A257Z9W1-F1
#
_entry.id   AF-A0A257Z9W1-F1
#
_cell.length_a   1.000
_cell.length_b   1.000
_cell.length_c   1.000
_cell.angle_alpha   90.00
_cell.angle_beta   90.00
_cell.angle_gamma   90.00
#
_symmetry.space_group_name_H-M   'P 1'
#
loop_
_entity.id
_entity.type
_entity.pdbx_description
1 polymer ?
#
loop_
_entity_poly.entity_id
_entity_poly.type
_entity_poly.pdbx_seq_one_letter_code
_entity_poly.pdbx_strand_id
1 'polypeptide(L)'
;MAVREGRVRVVRFVTRLVLVLLVLAAGALALRVVEVWRGPALAPWHTYAAPEPEPSALDAMDWAGYLDAERQVFAGVAANVTARVPEAERTAQNRYFPGARTYPGRFATDWNRSYEMLPDGAAKGAVVLVHGLTDSPYSLRH
;
A
#
# COMPACT_ATOMS: atom_id res chain seq x y z
N MET A 1 -9.13 45.70 -53.38
CA MET A 1 -9.45 44.26 -53.20
C MET A 1 -8.33 43.48 -52.52
N ALA A 2 -7.04 43.67 -52.88
CA ALA A 2 -5.89 42.90 -52.35
C ALA A 2 -5.74 42.88 -50.80
N VAL A 3 -6.00 44.00 -50.12
CA VAL A 3 -5.91 44.08 -48.63
C VAL A 3 -6.95 43.17 -47.94
N ARG A 4 -8.13 43.01 -48.55
CA ARG A 4 -9.22 42.19 -48.00
C ARG A 4 -8.91 40.70 -48.15
N GLU A 5 -8.29 40.30 -49.25
CA GLU A 5 -7.83 38.92 -49.49
C GLU A 5 -6.67 38.51 -48.59
N GLY A 6 -5.69 39.41 -48.36
CA GLY A 6 -4.59 39.17 -47.43
C GLY A 6 -5.07 38.95 -46.00
N ARG A 7 -6.03 39.77 -45.54
CA ARG A 7 -6.65 39.64 -44.21
C ARG A 7 -7.40 38.31 -44.04
N VAL A 8 -8.13 37.85 -45.06
CA VAL A 8 -8.83 36.55 -45.06
C VAL A 8 -7.84 35.38 -44.99
N ARG A 9 -6.70 35.48 -45.68
CA ARG A 9 -5.65 34.44 -45.66
C ARG A 9 -4.97 34.33 -44.30
N VAL A 10 -4.67 35.46 -43.67
CA VAL A 10 -4.11 35.51 -42.30
C VAL A 10 -5.08 34.94 -41.28
N VAL A 11 -6.35 35.35 -41.31
CA VAL A 11 -7.38 34.81 -40.39
C VAL A 11 -7.49 33.30 -40.53
N ARG A 12 -7.57 32.77 -41.75
CA ARG A 12 -7.60 31.32 -42.00
C ARG A 12 -6.37 30.59 -41.47
N PHE A 13 -5.19 31.18 -41.61
CA PHE A 13 -3.95 30.61 -41.07
C PHE A 13 -3.98 30.57 -39.54
N VAL A 14 -4.35 31.68 -38.89
CA VAL A 14 -4.47 31.77 -37.43
C VAL A 14 -5.51 30.78 -36.91
N THR A 15 -6.69 30.70 -37.54
CA THR A 15 -7.73 29.72 -37.15
C THR A 15 -7.21 28.28 -37.24
N ARG A 16 -6.50 27.92 -38.32
CA ARG A 16 -5.89 26.59 -38.44
C ARG A 16 -4.85 26.34 -37.36
N LEU A 17 -4.00 27.32 -37.06
CA LEU A 17 -2.99 27.20 -36.00
C LEU A 17 -3.66 26.99 -34.64
N VAL A 18 -4.68 27.78 -34.30
CA VAL A 18 -5.45 27.63 -33.05
C VAL A 18 -6.11 26.26 -32.98
N LEU A 19 -6.73 25.78 -34.06
CA LEU A 19 -7.34 24.44 -34.09
C LEU A 19 -6.30 23.35 -33.89
N VAL A 20 -5.13 23.44 -34.51
CA VAL A 20 -4.02 22.49 -34.30
C VAL A 20 -3.57 22.50 -32.84
N LEU A 21 -3.38 23.69 -32.25
CA LEU A 21 -3.00 23.82 -30.84
C LEU A 21 -4.07 23.24 -29.90
N LEU A 22 -5.36 23.46 -30.19
CA LEU A 22 -6.46 22.88 -29.40
C LEU A 22 -6.49 21.35 -29.49
N VAL A 23 -6.28 20.78 -30.68
CA VAL A 23 -6.19 19.32 -30.86
C VAL A 23 -4.99 18.75 -30.11
N LEU A 24 -3.83 19.40 -30.18
CA LEU A 24 -2.64 18.99 -29.43
C LEU A 24 -2.87 19.08 -27.91
N ALA A 25 -3.50 20.15 -27.43
CA ALA A 25 -3.83 20.32 -26.02
C ALA A 25 -4.85 19.26 -25.54
N ALA A 26 -5.89 18.99 -26.33
CA ALA A 26 -6.86 17.94 -26.02
C ALA A 26 -6.21 16.55 -26.01
N GLY A 27 -5.31 16.27 -26.97
CA GLY A 27 -4.53 15.03 -27.01
C GLY A 27 -3.62 14.88 -25.80
N ALA A 28 -2.89 15.92 -25.42
CA ALA A 28 -2.04 15.93 -24.23
C ALA A 28 -2.86 15.73 -22.94
N LEU A 29 -4.03 16.36 -22.84
CA LEU A 29 -4.95 16.17 -21.72
C LEU A 29 -5.46 14.73 -21.65
N ALA A 30 -5.87 14.15 -22.79
CA ALA A 30 -6.33 12.77 -22.85
C ALA A 30 -5.22 11.78 -22.41
N LEU A 31 -3.98 11.99 -22.84
CA LEU A 31 -2.83 11.20 -22.39
C LEU A 31 -2.62 11.32 -20.88
N ARG A 32 -2.69 12.53 -20.32
CA ARG A 32 -2.59 12.74 -18.87
C ARG A 32 -3.71 12.07 -18.09
N VAL A 33 -4.94 12.10 -18.61
CA VAL A 33 -6.07 11.38 -17.99
C VAL A 33 -5.82 9.88 -17.98
N VAL A 34 -5.31 9.31 -19.08
CA VAL A 34 -4.98 7.88 -19.14
C VAL A 34 -3.87 7.50 -18.15
N GLU A 35 -2.83 8.32 -18.01
CA GLU A 35 -1.75 8.09 -17.04
C GLU A 35 -2.27 8.13 -15.60
N VAL A 36 -3.03 9.16 -15.24
CA VAL A 36 -3.62 9.30 -13.90
C VAL A 36 -4.57 8.16 -13.59
N TRP A 37 -5.38 7.72 -14.57
CA TRP A 37 -6.35 6.66 -14.37
C TRP A 37 -5.70 5.28 -14.18
N ARG A 38 -4.56 5.01 -14.82
CA ARG A 38 -3.82 3.75 -14.63
C ARG A 38 -3.18 3.64 -13.25
N GLY A 39 -2.88 4.78 -12.63
CA GLY A 39 -2.20 4.83 -11.33
C GLY A 39 -0.75 4.31 -11.38
N PRO A 40 -0.05 4.35 -10.24
CA PRO A 40 1.28 3.77 -10.12
C PRO A 40 1.25 2.24 -10.23
N ALA A 41 2.39 1.64 -10.55
CA ALA A 41 2.54 0.19 -10.50
C ALA A 41 2.25 -0.33 -9.08
N LEU A 42 1.71 -1.55 -8.99
CA LEU A 42 1.47 -2.19 -7.70
C LEU A 42 2.79 -2.41 -6.97
N ALA A 43 2.81 -2.03 -5.69
CA ALA A 43 3.93 -2.26 -4.81
C ALA A 43 4.01 -3.73 -4.36
N PRO A 44 5.14 -4.18 -3.80
CA PRO A 44 5.30 -5.55 -3.30
C PRO A 44 4.22 -5.98 -2.30
N TRP A 45 3.78 -5.08 -1.41
CA TRP A 45 2.72 -5.37 -0.43
C TRP A 45 1.31 -5.44 -1.02
N HIS A 46 1.11 -5.07 -2.29
CA HIS A 46 -0.18 -5.26 -2.98
C HIS A 46 -0.26 -6.60 -3.72
N THR A 47 0.89 -7.24 -3.96
CA THR A 47 0.98 -8.40 -4.86
C THR A 47 1.39 -9.67 -4.14
N TYR A 48 2.12 -9.55 -3.04
CA TYR A 48 2.47 -10.70 -2.22
C TYR A 48 1.33 -11.06 -1.25
N ALA A 49 0.70 -12.19 -1.49
CA ALA A 49 -0.17 -12.86 -0.53
C ALA A 49 0.64 -14.00 0.12
N ALA A 50 0.87 -13.90 1.43
CA ALA A 50 1.51 -14.98 2.16
C ALA A 50 0.56 -16.20 2.21
N PRO A 51 1.06 -17.43 2.06
CA PRO A 51 0.24 -18.62 2.29
C PRO A 51 -0.25 -18.65 3.73
N GLU A 52 -1.56 -18.76 3.91
CA GLU A 52 -2.21 -18.92 5.21
C GLU A 52 -2.79 -20.33 5.33
N PRO A 53 -2.88 -20.92 6.54
CA PRO A 53 -3.46 -22.23 6.69
C PRO A 53 -4.96 -22.19 6.37
N GLU A 54 -5.46 -23.25 5.72
CA GLU A 54 -6.89 -23.43 5.47
C GLU A 54 -7.68 -23.51 6.79
N PRO A 55 -8.98 -23.14 6.82
CA PRO A 55 -9.77 -23.14 8.05
C PRO A 55 -9.73 -24.46 8.84
N SER A 56 -9.80 -25.60 8.15
CA SER A 56 -9.73 -26.91 8.81
C SER A 56 -8.36 -27.22 9.41
N ALA A 57 -7.29 -26.68 8.83
CA ALA A 57 -5.95 -26.80 9.39
C ALA A 57 -5.81 -25.90 10.64
N LEU A 58 -6.35 -24.67 10.59
CA LEU A 58 -6.38 -23.77 11.75
C LEU A 58 -7.18 -24.39 12.91
N ASP A 59 -8.35 -24.97 12.64
CA ASP A 59 -9.21 -25.61 13.65
C ASP A 59 -8.51 -26.79 14.35
N ALA A 60 -7.57 -27.43 13.67
CA ALA A 60 -6.78 -28.54 14.20
C ALA A 60 -5.47 -28.11 14.89
N MET A 61 -5.08 -26.84 14.79
CA MET A 61 -3.84 -26.33 15.40
C MET A 61 -4.03 -26.01 16.87
N ASP A 62 -3.00 -26.29 17.66
CA ASP A 62 -2.84 -25.69 18.97
C ASP A 62 -2.13 -24.32 18.86
N TRP A 63 -1.91 -23.67 20.00
CA TRP A 63 -1.28 -22.36 20.05
C TRP A 63 0.14 -22.34 19.44
N ALA A 64 0.93 -23.40 19.68
CA ALA A 64 2.26 -23.50 19.10
C ALA A 64 2.18 -23.62 17.57
N GLY A 65 1.29 -24.46 17.05
CA GLY A 65 1.04 -24.58 15.61
C GLY A 65 0.61 -23.27 14.96
N TYR A 66 -0.25 -22.50 15.63
CA TYR A 66 -0.65 -21.18 15.17
C TYR A 66 0.54 -20.21 15.10
N LEU A 67 1.36 -20.14 16.16
CA LEU A 67 2.55 -19.29 16.18
C LEU A 67 3.58 -19.70 15.11
N ASP A 68 3.68 -20.99 14.80
CA ASP A 68 4.54 -21.49 13.73
C ASP A 68 4.07 -21.01 12.35
N ALA A 69 2.76 -21.10 12.08
CA ALA A 69 2.16 -20.57 10.86
C ALA A 69 2.35 -19.04 10.76
N GLU A 70 2.13 -18.31 11.85
CA GLU A 70 2.37 -16.87 11.91
C GLU A 70 3.82 -16.52 11.58
N ARG A 71 4.80 -17.23 12.15
CA ARG A 71 6.21 -17.03 11.83
C ARG A 71 6.51 -17.22 10.35
N GLN A 72 5.91 -18.22 9.70
CA GLN A 72 6.08 -18.47 8.27
C GLN A 72 5.49 -17.33 7.43
N VAL A 73 4.29 -16.86 7.76
CA VAL A 73 3.64 -15.71 7.08
C VAL A 73 4.55 -14.48 7.12
N PHE A 74 5.04 -14.11 8.31
CA PHE A 74 5.90 -12.93 8.43
C PHE A 74 7.29 -13.12 7.81
N ALA A 75 7.86 -14.33 7.82
CA ALA A 75 9.09 -14.62 7.08
C ALA A 75 8.88 -14.41 5.57
N GLY A 76 7.72 -14.82 5.06
CA GLY A 76 7.27 -14.55 3.71
C GLY A 76 7.18 -13.05 3.39
N VAL A 77 6.53 -12.27 4.27
CA VAL A 77 6.45 -10.81 4.16
C VAL A 77 7.84 -10.17 4.19
N ALA A 78 8.72 -10.62 5.08
CA ALA A 78 10.08 -10.11 5.16
C ALA A 78 10.85 -10.32 3.84
N ALA A 79 10.76 -11.51 3.26
CA ALA A 79 11.48 -11.87 2.03
C ALA A 79 10.90 -11.24 0.76
N ASN A 80 9.57 -11.12 0.67
CA ASN A 80 8.89 -10.71 -0.57
C ASN A 80 8.40 -9.26 -0.56
N VAL A 81 8.27 -8.65 0.61
CA VAL A 81 7.83 -7.25 0.75
C VAL A 81 8.96 -6.40 1.30
N THR A 82 9.39 -6.64 2.54
CA THR A 82 10.37 -5.79 3.25
C THR A 82 11.71 -5.73 2.53
N ALA A 83 12.25 -6.88 2.10
CA ALA A 83 13.51 -6.94 1.37
C ALA A 83 13.43 -6.35 -0.05
N ARG A 84 12.21 -6.16 -0.58
CA ARG A 84 11.96 -5.74 -1.96
C ARG A 84 11.36 -4.34 -2.06
N VAL A 85 11.34 -3.55 -0.97
CA VAL A 85 10.85 -2.17 -1.00
C VAL A 85 11.70 -1.34 -1.97
N PRO A 86 11.10 -0.79 -3.05
CA PRO A 86 11.80 0.04 -4.02
C PRO A 86 12.39 1.29 -3.37
N GLU A 87 13.48 1.82 -3.90
CA GLU A 87 14.15 3.01 -3.34
C GLU A 87 13.21 4.21 -3.20
N ALA A 88 12.38 4.47 -4.21
CA ALA A 88 11.38 5.55 -4.19
C ALA A 88 10.35 5.40 -3.04
N GLU A 89 10.17 4.19 -2.52
CA GLU A 89 9.21 3.86 -1.45
C GLU A 89 9.88 3.76 -0.07
N ARG A 90 11.20 3.96 0.04
CA ARG A 90 11.95 3.96 1.32
C ARG A 90 11.77 5.27 2.08
N THR A 91 10.52 5.58 2.40
CA THR A 91 10.13 6.79 3.13
C THR A 91 10.01 6.51 4.62
N ALA A 92 10.05 7.57 5.44
CA ALA A 92 9.91 7.44 6.90
C ALA A 92 8.56 6.83 7.34
N GLN A 93 7.54 6.85 6.46
CA GLN A 93 6.17 6.43 6.76
C GLN A 93 5.83 5.04 6.23
N ASN A 94 6.66 4.46 5.37
CA ASN A 94 6.42 3.14 4.83
C ASN A 94 6.71 2.07 5.90
N ARG A 95 5.66 1.47 6.46
CA ARG A 95 5.77 0.44 7.51
C ARG A 95 6.53 -0.83 7.09
N TYR A 96 6.73 -1.04 5.80
CA TYR A 96 7.48 -2.18 5.28
C TYR A 96 8.98 -1.89 5.08
N PHE A 97 9.39 -0.62 5.16
CA PHE A 97 10.80 -0.23 5.05
C PHE A 97 11.47 -0.28 6.43
N PRO A 98 12.53 -1.09 6.64
CA PRO A 98 13.18 -1.20 7.95
C PRO A 98 13.71 0.12 8.54
N GLY A 99 14.07 1.09 7.70
CA GLY A 99 14.52 2.41 8.15
C GLY A 99 13.40 3.38 8.50
N ALA A 100 12.13 3.01 8.32
CA ALA A 100 10.98 3.86 8.62
C ALA A 100 10.72 3.97 10.13
N ARG A 101 10.12 5.10 10.55
CA ARG A 101 9.74 5.27 11.96
C ARG A 101 8.58 4.37 12.36
N THR A 102 7.78 3.97 11.38
CA THR A 102 6.62 3.10 11.50
C THR A 102 6.96 1.62 11.31
N TYR A 103 8.23 1.27 11.07
CA TYR A 103 8.63 -0.14 10.91
C TYR A 103 8.45 -0.91 12.22
N PRO A 104 7.61 -1.96 12.27
CA PRO A 104 7.27 -2.66 13.51
C PRO A 104 8.48 -3.29 14.22
N GLY A 105 9.40 -3.87 13.44
CA GLY A 105 10.59 -4.55 13.97
C GLY A 105 11.62 -3.64 14.64
N ARG A 106 11.38 -2.33 14.74
CA ARG A 106 12.23 -1.39 15.49
C ARG A 106 11.78 -1.14 16.93
N PHE A 107 10.55 -1.52 17.27
CA PHE A 107 10.01 -1.32 18.62
C PHE A 107 10.49 -2.45 19.53
N ALA A 108 10.49 -2.21 20.84
CA ALA A 108 10.86 -3.24 21.82
C ALA A 108 9.91 -4.46 21.74
N THR A 109 8.65 -4.20 21.42
CA THR A 109 7.63 -5.21 21.15
C THR A 109 7.06 -4.97 19.76
N ASP A 110 7.11 -5.99 18.89
CA ASP A 110 6.43 -5.96 17.60
C ASP A 110 4.95 -6.28 17.80
N TRP A 111 4.14 -5.24 17.95
CA TRP A 111 2.70 -5.35 18.18
C TRP A 111 1.90 -5.88 16.98
N ASN A 112 2.54 -6.26 15.87
CA ASN A 112 1.87 -7.06 14.83
C ASN A 112 1.97 -8.57 15.08
N ARG A 113 2.72 -9.00 16.09
CA ARG A 113 2.84 -10.40 16.49
C ARG A 113 1.81 -10.75 17.55
N SER A 114 1.34 -11.98 17.51
CA SER A 114 0.56 -12.57 18.59
C SER A 114 1.42 -12.78 19.83
N TYR A 115 0.86 -12.55 21.00
CA TYR A 115 1.56 -12.72 22.27
C TYR A 115 0.57 -13.08 23.39
N GLU A 116 1.10 -13.65 24.47
CA GLU A 116 0.35 -13.94 25.68
C GLU A 116 0.64 -12.89 26.76
N MET A 117 -0.38 -12.55 27.54
CA MET A 117 -0.27 -11.67 28.69
C MET A 117 -0.75 -12.41 29.93
N LEU A 118 0.18 -12.66 30.86
CA LEU A 118 -0.09 -13.37 32.09
C LEU A 118 -0.37 -12.37 33.22
N PRO A 119 -1.35 -12.64 34.10
CA PRO A 119 -1.52 -11.87 35.33
C PRO A 119 -0.38 -12.16 36.30
N ASP A 120 -0.12 -11.24 37.24
CA ASP A 120 0.90 -11.41 38.30
C ASP A 120 0.61 -12.60 39.24
N GLY A 121 -0.62 -13.10 39.25
CA GLY A 121 -1.07 -14.21 40.10
C GLY A 121 -1.63 -15.39 39.30
N ALA A 122 -2.28 -16.33 39.99
CA ALA A 122 -2.88 -17.48 39.32
C ALA A 122 -3.97 -17.05 38.32
N ALA A 123 -3.82 -17.49 37.07
CA ALA A 123 -4.81 -17.27 36.02
C ALA A 123 -6.14 -17.94 36.39
N LYS A 124 -7.23 -17.18 36.35
CA LYS A 124 -8.60 -17.67 36.65
C LYS A 124 -9.42 -17.98 35.39
N GLY A 125 -8.90 -17.63 34.23
CA GLY A 125 -9.53 -17.77 32.93
C GLY A 125 -8.66 -17.14 31.84
N ALA A 126 -9.08 -17.29 30.59
CA ALA A 126 -8.41 -16.72 29.43
C ALA A 126 -9.43 -16.01 28.53
N VAL A 127 -8.97 -14.97 27.85
CA VAL A 127 -9.70 -14.29 26.79
C VAL A 127 -8.77 -14.10 25.61
N VAL A 128 -9.30 -14.26 24.40
CA VAL A 128 -8.56 -13.95 23.17
C VAL A 128 -9.05 -12.60 22.65
N LEU A 129 -8.12 -11.65 22.53
CA LEU A 129 -8.41 -10.31 22.02
C LEU A 129 -7.85 -10.21 20.60
N VAL A 130 -8.73 -10.23 19.61
CA VAL A 130 -8.37 -10.05 18.20
C VAL A 130 -8.41 -8.56 17.88
N HIS A 131 -7.31 -8.02 17.35
CA HIS A 131 -7.22 -6.62 16.95
C HIS A 131 -7.34 -6.47 15.43
N GLY A 132 -8.36 -5.73 14.97
CA GLY A 132 -8.56 -5.39 13.57
C GLY A 132 -8.01 -4.01 13.19
N LEU A 133 -7.93 -3.74 11.87
CA LEU A 133 -7.39 -2.52 11.27
C LEU A 133 -8.11 -1.22 11.69
N THR A 134 -9.37 -1.31 12.14
CA THR A 134 -10.26 -0.15 12.40
C THR A 134 -10.73 0.00 13.83
N ASP A 135 -10.38 -0.91 14.74
CA ASP A 135 -10.77 -0.78 16.14
C ASP A 135 -9.75 0.08 16.89
N SER A 136 -10.22 0.95 17.79
CA SER A 136 -9.31 1.64 18.71
C SER A 136 -8.54 0.59 19.50
N PRO A 137 -7.20 0.69 19.61
CA PRO A 137 -6.44 -0.33 20.31
C PRO A 137 -6.91 -0.43 21.77
N TYR A 138 -7.06 -1.65 22.27
CA TYR A 138 -7.16 -1.86 23.71
C TYR A 138 -5.91 -1.24 24.38
N SER A 139 -6.06 -0.68 25.58
CA SER A 139 -4.90 -0.17 26.31
C SER A 139 -4.02 -1.34 26.73
N LEU A 140 -2.92 -1.55 26.01
CA LEU A 140 -1.91 -2.56 26.33
C LEU A 140 -0.88 -2.05 27.36
N ARG A 141 -1.30 -1.13 28.24
CA ARG A 141 -0.46 -0.65 29.35
C ARG A 141 -0.74 -1.52 30.57
N HIS A 142 0.29 -2.14 31.11
CA HIS A 142 0.32 -2.89 32.36
C HIS A 142 1.71 -2.70 32.96
#